data_AF-A0A2D8BVS6-F1
#
_entry.id   AF-A0A2D8BVS6-F1
#
_cell.length_a   1.000
_cell.length_b   1.000
_cell.length_c   1.000
_cell.angle_alpha   90.00
_cell.angle_beta   90.00
_cell.angle_gamma   90.00
#
_symmetry.space_group_name_H-M   'P 1'
#
loop_
_entity.id
_entity.type
_entity.pdbx_description
1 polymer ?
#
loop_
_entity_poly.entity_id
_entity_poly.type
_entity_poly.pdbx_seq_one_letter_code
_entity_poly.pdbx_strand_id
1 'polypeptide(L)'
;MGDAQAGGLIGAFRRPRRRDLAEAAGMFAVFAVIALPLGLVTGIFAFGVAPIQTMLIVTSIAIFVPSLGEEFVFRVILQGKPSFRRTPESSGTGVLDPGFRRGDAMRIGLSLIAFVAWHPVQVWLGLPMAQPVFTDPVFMCIAVLLGVVCTISWQRSGSIWPPVLIHWLTVIGWKGFLAG
;
A
#
# COMPACT_ATOMS: atom_id res chain seq x y z
N MET A 1 0.09 12.31 25.92
CA MET A 1 0.48 11.57 24.70
C MET A 1 -0.69 10.87 23.99
N GLY A 2 -1.81 10.55 24.67
CA GLY A 2 -2.97 9.86 24.07
C GLY A 2 -3.80 10.69 23.06
N ASP A 3 -4.06 11.98 23.34
CA ASP A 3 -4.95 12.80 22.50
C ASP A 3 -4.39 13.10 21.11
N ALA A 4 -3.05 13.19 21.01
CA ALA A 4 -2.36 13.45 19.75
C ALA A 4 -2.39 12.24 18.79
N GLN A 5 -2.54 11.01 19.31
CA GLN A 5 -2.67 9.78 18.52
C GLN A 5 -4.11 9.58 18.04
N ALA A 6 -5.10 9.85 18.90
CA ALA A 6 -6.53 9.75 18.57
C ALA A 6 -6.93 10.66 17.40
N GLY A 7 -6.45 11.92 17.39
CA GLY A 7 -6.66 12.83 16.25
C GLY A 7 -5.96 12.38 14.95
N GLY A 8 -4.87 11.62 15.06
CA GLY A 8 -4.15 11.04 13.92
C GLY A 8 -4.90 9.88 13.27
N LEU A 9 -5.52 9.02 14.07
CA LEU A 9 -6.30 7.87 13.60
C LEU A 9 -7.56 8.29 12.84
N ILE A 10 -8.34 9.22 13.40
CA ILE A 10 -9.54 9.76 12.73
C ILE A 10 -9.15 10.52 11.46
N GLY A 11 -8.03 11.25 11.50
CA GLY A 11 -7.50 11.98 10.35
C GLY A 11 -7.13 11.08 9.16
N ALA A 12 -6.76 9.82 9.40
CA ALA A 12 -6.35 8.88 8.35
C ALA A 12 -7.50 8.54 7.38
N PHE A 13 -8.75 8.50 7.86
CA PHE A 13 -9.92 8.14 7.06
C PHE A 13 -10.52 9.31 6.28
N ARG A 14 -9.87 10.48 6.30
CA ARG A 14 -10.32 11.66 5.55
C ARG A 14 -10.47 11.36 4.06
N ARG A 15 -11.48 11.95 3.43
CA ARG A 15 -11.68 11.86 1.97
C ARG A 15 -10.45 12.39 1.22
N PRO A 16 -9.90 11.66 0.23
CA PRO A 16 -8.77 12.14 -0.56
C PRO A 16 -9.21 13.28 -1.49
N ARG A 17 -8.30 14.23 -1.75
CA ARG A 17 -8.53 15.28 -2.74
C ARG A 17 -8.34 14.72 -4.15
N ARG A 18 -8.88 15.40 -5.17
CA ARG A 18 -8.68 15.03 -6.59
C ARG A 18 -7.19 14.91 -6.95
N ARG A 19 -6.35 15.81 -6.42
CA ARG A 19 -4.88 15.74 -6.59
C ARG A 19 -4.28 14.49 -5.97
N ASP A 20 -4.71 14.10 -4.76
CA ASP A 20 -4.18 12.91 -4.08
C ASP A 20 -4.52 11.65 -4.91
N LEU A 21 -5.70 11.60 -5.52
CA LEU A 21 -6.10 10.54 -6.45
C LEU A 21 -5.31 10.55 -7.76
N ALA A 22 -5.06 11.73 -8.34
CA ALA A 22 -4.25 11.84 -9.56
C ALA A 22 -2.79 11.42 -9.32
N GLU A 23 -2.20 11.82 -8.18
CA GLU A 23 -0.87 11.37 -7.78
C GLU A 23 -0.84 9.84 -7.57
N ALA A 24 -1.87 9.26 -6.92
CA ALA A 24 -2.00 7.82 -6.74
C ALA A 24 -2.14 7.06 -8.07
N ALA A 25 -2.93 7.57 -9.02
CA ALA A 25 -3.06 6.98 -10.36
C ALA A 25 -1.72 6.98 -11.11
N GLY A 26 -0.97 8.09 -11.03
CA GLY A 26 0.38 8.18 -11.60
C GLY A 26 1.36 7.17 -10.96
N MET A 27 1.34 7.04 -9.63
CA MET A 27 2.17 6.06 -8.94
C MET A 27 1.78 4.61 -9.27
N PHE A 28 0.49 4.32 -9.39
CA PHE A 28 -0.01 3.01 -9.81
C PHE A 28 0.43 2.68 -11.25
N ALA A 29 0.39 3.64 -12.16
CA ALA A 29 0.89 3.45 -13.52
C ALA A 29 2.39 3.13 -13.54
N VAL A 30 3.20 3.86 -12.77
CA VAL A 30 4.64 3.58 -12.63
C VAL A 30 4.88 2.18 -12.03
N PHE A 31 4.13 1.82 -10.98
CA PHE A 31 4.16 0.48 -10.41
C PHE A 31 3.86 -0.58 -11.47
N ALA A 32 2.77 -0.43 -12.23
CA ALA A 32 2.33 -1.40 -13.24
C ALA A 32 3.35 -1.54 -14.37
N VAL A 33 3.95 -0.44 -14.84
CA VAL A 33 4.99 -0.46 -15.89
C VAL A 33 6.22 -1.25 -15.47
N ILE A 34 6.54 -1.32 -14.17
CA ILE A 34 7.67 -2.10 -13.66
C ILE A 34 7.24 -3.52 -13.31
N ALA A 35 6.12 -3.69 -12.61
CA ALA A 35 5.65 -4.96 -12.09
C ALA A 35 5.19 -5.91 -13.20
N LEU A 36 4.50 -5.41 -14.23
CA LEU A 36 3.99 -6.26 -15.32
C LEU A 36 5.12 -6.94 -16.11
N PRO A 37 6.13 -6.21 -16.65
CA PRO A 37 7.23 -6.86 -17.36
C PRO A 37 8.02 -7.80 -16.45
N LEU A 38 8.30 -7.38 -15.22
CA LEU A 38 9.01 -8.23 -14.26
C LEU A 38 8.27 -9.56 -14.06
N GLY A 39 6.98 -9.50 -13.74
CA GLY A 39 6.23 -10.72 -13.47
C GLY A 39 6.01 -11.60 -14.70
N LEU A 40 5.86 -11.03 -15.89
CA LEU A 40 5.73 -11.79 -17.13
C LEU A 40 7.05 -12.44 -17.55
N VAL A 41 8.17 -11.72 -17.45
CA VAL A 41 9.51 -12.24 -17.84
C VAL A 41 9.97 -13.35 -16.91
N THR A 42 9.64 -13.27 -15.61
CA THR A 42 9.99 -14.33 -14.65
C THR A 42 8.96 -15.46 -14.58
N GLY A 43 7.85 -15.37 -15.32
CA GLY A 43 6.79 -16.37 -15.34
C GLY A 43 5.92 -16.42 -14.09
N ILE A 44 5.99 -15.42 -13.21
CA ILE A 44 5.15 -15.34 -12.00
C ILE A 44 3.74 -14.85 -12.32
N PHE A 45 3.60 -14.13 -13.45
CA PHE A 45 2.34 -13.73 -14.02
C PHE A 45 2.07 -14.55 -15.27
N ALA A 46 0.85 -15.06 -15.35
CA ALA A 46 0.33 -15.78 -16.50
C ALA A 46 -1.03 -15.19 -16.84
N PHE A 47 -1.22 -14.81 -18.10
CA PHE A 47 -2.48 -14.22 -18.54
C PHE A 47 -3.60 -15.27 -18.46
N GLY A 48 -4.64 -14.95 -17.71
CA GLY A 48 -5.82 -15.79 -17.56
C GLY A 48 -6.96 -14.98 -16.97
N VAL A 49 -8.15 -15.09 -17.57
CA VAL A 49 -9.34 -14.38 -17.09
C VAL A 49 -10.05 -15.25 -16.08
N ALA A 50 -10.06 -14.83 -14.82
CA ALA A 50 -10.79 -15.53 -13.77
C ALA A 50 -12.31 -15.51 -14.04
N PRO A 51 -13.07 -16.54 -13.62
CA PRO A 51 -14.53 -16.52 -13.69
C PRO A 51 -15.10 -15.29 -12.99
N ILE A 52 -16.21 -14.75 -13.50
CA ILE A 52 -16.85 -13.54 -12.94
C ILE A 52 -17.17 -13.68 -11.45
N GLN A 53 -17.59 -14.86 -11.01
CA GLN A 53 -17.85 -15.14 -9.60
C GLN A 53 -16.58 -14.97 -8.75
N THR A 54 -15.45 -15.50 -9.20
CA THR A 54 -14.14 -15.32 -8.55
C THR A 54 -13.75 -13.85 -8.52
N MET A 55 -13.92 -13.11 -9.63
CA MET A 55 -13.64 -11.68 -9.68
C MET A 55 -14.47 -10.88 -8.68
N LEU A 56 -15.77 -11.17 -8.57
CA LEU A 56 -16.68 -10.51 -7.63
C LEU A 56 -16.29 -10.80 -6.17
N ILE A 57 -15.98 -12.06 -5.85
CA ILE A 57 -15.54 -12.48 -4.51
C ILE A 57 -14.21 -11.79 -4.16
N VAL A 58 -13.21 -11.91 -5.03
CA VAL A 58 -11.88 -11.31 -4.79
C VAL A 58 -11.99 -9.80 -4.68
N THR A 59 -12.69 -9.13 -5.58
CA THR A 59 -12.92 -7.68 -5.53
C THR A 59 -13.54 -7.24 -4.20
N SER A 60 -14.56 -7.97 -3.74
CA SER A 60 -15.32 -7.62 -2.53
C SER A 60 -14.54 -7.89 -1.25
N ILE A 61 -13.77 -8.97 -1.20
CA ILE A 61 -12.96 -9.32 -0.02
C ILE A 61 -11.67 -8.50 0.01
N ALA A 62 -10.99 -8.37 -1.14
CA ALA A 62 -9.67 -7.75 -1.25
C ALA A 62 -9.64 -6.30 -0.78
N ILE A 63 -10.76 -5.57 -0.86
CA ILE A 63 -10.82 -4.19 -0.36
C ILE A 63 -10.64 -4.15 1.16
N PHE A 64 -11.18 -5.14 1.89
CA PHE A 64 -11.03 -5.24 3.34
C PHE A 64 -9.75 -5.98 3.70
N VAL A 65 -9.51 -7.12 3.07
CA VAL A 65 -8.37 -8.00 3.32
C VAL A 65 -7.87 -8.56 1.98
N PRO A 66 -6.69 -8.15 1.50
CA PRO A 66 -5.62 -7.51 2.26
C PRO A 66 -5.67 -5.97 2.34
N SER A 67 -6.34 -5.27 1.42
CA SER A 67 -6.02 -3.84 1.15
C SER A 67 -6.23 -2.93 2.36
N LEU A 68 -7.46 -2.75 2.86
CA LEU A 68 -7.72 -1.85 3.98
C LEU A 68 -7.01 -2.31 5.26
N GLY A 69 -7.07 -3.61 5.57
CA GLY A 69 -6.46 -4.17 6.78
C GLY A 69 -4.95 -3.96 6.83
N GLU A 70 -4.24 -4.31 5.76
CA GLU A 70 -2.78 -4.16 5.70
C GLU A 70 -2.38 -2.68 5.60
N GLU A 71 -3.06 -1.86 4.80
CA GLU A 71 -2.76 -0.43 4.77
C GLU A 71 -2.99 0.23 6.14
N PHE A 72 -4.03 -0.18 6.87
CA PHE A 72 -4.29 0.31 8.22
C PHE A 72 -3.16 -0.08 9.18
N VAL A 73 -2.78 -1.35 9.23
CA VAL A 73 -1.70 -1.83 10.12
C VAL A 73 -0.37 -1.16 9.77
N PHE A 74 0.08 -1.28 8.52
CA PHE A 74 1.42 -0.86 8.18
C PHE A 74 1.54 0.66 8.07
N ARG A 75 0.53 1.39 7.59
CA ARG A 75 0.67 2.83 7.26
C ARG A 75 0.09 3.67 8.39
N VAL A 76 -1.08 3.32 8.89
CA VAL A 76 -1.71 4.09 9.97
C VAL A 76 -1.12 3.75 11.33
N ILE A 77 -0.99 2.47 11.69
CA ILE A 77 -0.47 2.08 13.02
C ILE A 77 1.06 2.22 13.08
N LEU A 78 1.80 1.54 12.19
CA LEU A 78 3.26 1.50 12.28
C LEU A 78 3.93 2.82 11.82
N GLN A 79 3.61 3.34 10.64
CA GLN A 79 4.18 4.62 10.18
C GLN A 79 3.58 5.83 10.90
N GLY A 80 2.31 5.76 11.33
CA GLY A 80 1.62 6.84 12.02
C GLY A 80 1.51 8.11 11.17
N LYS A 81 1.58 9.27 11.84
CA LYS A 81 1.38 10.58 11.18
C LYS A 81 2.32 10.73 9.97
N PRO A 82 1.80 11.12 8.80
CA PRO A 82 2.62 11.37 7.62
C PRO A 82 3.65 12.48 7.89
N SER A 83 4.91 12.21 7.58
CA SER A 83 6.06 13.10 7.77
C SER A 83 6.24 14.10 6.62
N PHE A 84 5.64 13.83 5.45
CA PHE A 84 5.79 14.66 4.24
C PHE A 84 4.47 15.30 3.80
N ARG A 85 3.50 15.41 4.70
CA ARG A 85 2.19 15.97 4.38
C ARG A 85 2.34 17.44 4.00
N ARG A 86 1.95 17.80 2.78
CA ARG A 86 1.87 19.20 2.38
C ARG A 86 0.69 19.88 3.10
N THR A 87 0.96 20.73 4.08
CA THR A 87 -0.02 21.63 4.69
C THR A 87 -0.21 22.87 3.79
N PRO A 88 -1.43 23.38 3.62
CA PRO A 88 -1.68 24.63 2.87
C PRO A 88 -1.00 25.86 3.48
N GLU A 89 -0.64 25.79 4.77
CA GLU A 89 -0.10 26.90 5.57
C GLU A 89 1.42 27.07 5.43
N SER A 90 2.11 26.16 4.73
CA SER A 90 3.55 26.23 4.44
C SER A 90 3.97 27.39 3.51
N SER A 91 3.03 28.27 3.13
CA SER A 91 3.27 29.48 2.34
C SER A 91 3.11 30.80 3.13
N GLY A 92 2.92 30.79 4.46
CA GLY A 92 2.54 32.01 5.20
C GLY A 92 3.30 32.36 6.49
N THR A 93 3.80 31.39 7.25
CA THR A 93 4.50 31.66 8.51
C THR A 93 5.76 30.82 8.57
N GLY A 94 6.93 31.47 8.64
CA GLY A 94 8.26 30.87 8.57
C GLY A 94 8.65 29.99 9.77
N VAL A 95 7.72 29.20 10.31
CA VAL A 95 8.04 28.11 11.23
C VAL A 95 8.25 26.87 10.36
N LEU A 96 9.52 26.52 10.16
CA LEU A 96 9.88 25.22 9.59
C LEU A 96 9.27 24.15 10.52
N ASP A 97 8.23 23.46 10.05
CA ASP A 97 7.80 22.19 10.64
C ASP A 97 9.06 21.33 10.69
N PRO A 98 9.56 20.89 11.86
CA PRO A 98 10.89 20.31 11.99
C PRO A 98 10.93 19.06 11.12
N GLY A 99 11.59 19.21 9.97
CA GLY A 99 11.50 18.28 8.85
C GLY A 99 11.85 16.85 9.22
N PHE A 100 11.52 15.94 8.31
CA PHE A 100 11.85 14.51 8.30
C PHE A 100 12.89 14.10 9.34
N ARG A 101 12.42 13.59 10.48
CA ARG A 101 13.29 13.24 11.60
C ARG A 101 13.90 11.86 11.32
N ARG A 102 15.09 11.56 11.85
CA ARG A 102 15.68 10.20 11.74
C ARG A 102 14.70 9.10 12.20
N GLY A 103 13.88 9.39 13.20
CA GLY A 103 12.82 8.49 13.67
C GLY A 103 11.75 8.19 12.63
N ASP A 104 11.46 9.12 11.71
CA ASP A 104 10.49 8.92 10.63
C ASP A 104 11.01 7.95 9.58
N ALA A 105 12.29 8.10 9.18
CA ALA A 105 12.96 7.18 8.27
C ALA A 105 12.94 5.74 8.81
N MET A 106 13.27 5.58 10.10
CA MET A 106 13.28 4.28 10.76
C MET A 106 11.90 3.66 10.79
N ARG A 107 10.85 4.41 11.14
CA ARG A 107 9.47 3.91 11.18
C ARG A 107 8.95 3.51 9.79
N ILE A 108 9.25 4.32 8.78
CA ILE A 108 8.91 4.00 7.39
C ILE A 108 9.62 2.73 6.94
N GLY A 109 10.94 2.64 7.17
CA GLY A 109 11.73 1.47 6.81
C GLY A 109 11.26 0.19 7.51
N LEU A 110 11.04 0.24 8.83
CA LEU A 110 10.56 -0.90 9.60
C LEU A 110 9.14 -1.32 9.19
N SER A 111 8.25 -0.37 8.92
CA SER A 111 6.90 -0.65 8.40
C SER A 111 6.95 -1.36 7.04
N LEU A 112 7.82 -0.90 6.14
CA LEU A 112 7.99 -1.52 4.82
C LEU A 112 8.57 -2.93 4.94
N ILE A 113 9.59 -3.12 5.78
CA ILE A 113 10.15 -4.45 6.07
C ILE A 113 9.08 -5.38 6.64
N ALA A 114 8.30 -4.89 7.61
CA ALA A 114 7.20 -5.65 8.20
C ALA A 114 6.11 -6.00 7.17
N PHE A 115 5.76 -5.08 6.26
CA PHE A 115 4.81 -5.33 5.18
C PHE A 115 5.29 -6.43 4.25
N VAL A 116 6.58 -6.42 3.85
CA VAL A 116 7.13 -7.44 2.97
C VAL A 116 7.22 -8.78 3.71
N ALA A 117 7.78 -8.79 4.93
CA ALA A 117 7.91 -9.98 5.78
C ALA A 117 6.56 -10.59 6.17
N TRP A 118 5.48 -9.81 6.19
CA TRP A 118 4.15 -10.31 6.45
C TRP A 118 3.73 -11.42 5.48
N HIS A 119 4.15 -11.34 4.22
CA HIS A 119 3.77 -12.32 3.19
C HIS A 119 4.28 -13.75 3.46
N PRO A 120 5.59 -14.01 3.68
CA PRO A 120 6.05 -15.34 4.08
C PRO A 120 5.51 -15.75 5.46
N VAL A 121 5.26 -14.79 6.37
CA VAL A 121 4.61 -15.08 7.65
C VAL A 121 3.17 -15.60 7.46
N GLN A 122 2.40 -15.06 6.52
CA GLN A 122 1.06 -15.58 6.20
C GLN A 122 1.11 -17.05 5.77
N VAL A 123 2.13 -17.43 4.97
CA VAL A 123 2.36 -18.81 4.54
C VAL A 123 2.73 -19.70 5.72
N TRP A 124 3.66 -19.25 6.56
CA TRP A 124 4.10 -20.01 7.74
C TRP A 124 2.96 -20.24 8.75
N LEU A 125 2.11 -19.25 8.95
CA LEU A 125 0.93 -19.33 9.81
C LEU A 125 -0.25 -20.10 9.18
N GLY A 126 -0.13 -20.53 7.92
CA GLY A 126 -1.18 -21.26 7.22
C GLY A 126 -2.47 -20.46 7.05
N LEU A 127 -2.37 -19.14 6.88
CA LEU A 127 -3.55 -18.28 6.79
C LEU A 127 -4.36 -18.57 5.51
N PRO A 128 -5.70 -18.47 5.53
CA PRO A 128 -6.54 -18.87 4.39
C PRO A 128 -6.27 -18.11 3.08
N MET A 129 -5.76 -16.89 3.16
CA MET A 129 -5.41 -16.04 2.01
C MET A 129 -3.98 -16.25 1.51
N ALA A 130 -3.15 -16.99 2.25
CA ALA A 130 -1.75 -17.20 1.89
C ALA A 130 -1.65 -17.97 0.57
N GLN A 131 -0.62 -17.66 -0.21
CA GLN A 131 -0.35 -18.31 -1.48
C GLN A 131 1.12 -18.74 -1.51
N PRO A 132 1.46 -19.88 -2.13
CA PRO A 132 2.86 -20.34 -2.21
C PRO A 132 3.81 -19.28 -2.80
N VAL A 133 3.33 -18.47 -3.73
CA VAL A 133 4.08 -17.37 -4.36
C VAL A 133 4.53 -16.29 -3.36
N PHE A 134 3.95 -16.22 -2.16
CA PHE A 134 4.34 -15.24 -1.13
C PHE A 134 5.72 -15.48 -0.52
N THR A 135 6.39 -16.59 -0.86
CA THR A 135 7.79 -16.82 -0.51
C THR A 135 8.72 -16.67 -1.72
N ASP A 136 8.18 -16.40 -2.91
CA ASP A 136 8.96 -16.22 -4.13
C ASP A 136 9.73 -14.88 -4.09
N PRO A 137 11.05 -14.87 -4.36
CA PRO A 137 11.84 -13.64 -4.31
C PRO A 137 11.36 -12.55 -5.28
N VAL A 138 10.87 -12.90 -6.46
CA VAL A 138 10.37 -11.93 -7.44
C VAL A 138 9.05 -11.34 -6.97
N PHE A 139 8.16 -12.16 -6.41
CA PHE A 139 6.95 -11.66 -5.75
C PHE A 139 7.30 -10.71 -4.60
N MET A 140 8.31 -11.03 -3.78
CA MET A 140 8.80 -10.12 -2.74
C MET A 140 9.29 -8.79 -3.31
N CYS A 141 10.01 -8.79 -4.44
CA CYS A 141 10.41 -7.55 -5.10
C CYS A 141 9.20 -6.71 -5.56
N ILE A 142 8.17 -7.36 -6.12
CA ILE A 142 6.92 -6.68 -6.51
C ILE A 142 6.19 -6.15 -5.26
N ALA A 143 6.15 -6.92 -4.18
CA ALA A 143 5.57 -6.50 -2.90
C ALA A 143 6.33 -5.31 -2.30
N VAL A 144 7.66 -5.29 -2.35
CA VAL A 144 8.47 -4.12 -1.96
C VAL A 144 8.06 -2.90 -2.78
N LEU A 145 7.96 -3.02 -4.11
CA LEU A 145 7.59 -1.92 -4.99
C LEU A 145 6.18 -1.38 -4.67
N LEU A 146 5.21 -2.28 -4.49
CA LEU A 146 3.86 -1.92 -4.06
C LEU A 146 3.88 -1.20 -2.70
N GLY A 147 4.62 -1.75 -1.74
CA GLY A 147 4.77 -1.19 -0.40
C GLY A 147 5.38 0.22 -0.40
N VAL A 148 6.37 0.46 -1.27
CA VAL A 148 6.99 1.79 -1.49
C VAL A 148 5.97 2.75 -2.06
N VAL A 149 5.23 2.37 -3.12
CA VAL A 149 4.24 3.24 -3.74
C VAL A 149 3.10 3.57 -2.78
N CYS A 150 2.57 2.60 -2.04
CA CYS A 150 1.57 2.83 -0.99
C CYS A 150 2.11 3.74 0.12
N THR A 151 3.37 3.56 0.53
CA THR A 151 4.03 4.42 1.51
C THR A 151 4.13 5.86 1.02
N ILE A 152 4.60 6.11 -0.21
CA ILE A 152 4.67 7.46 -0.77
C ILE A 152 3.26 8.08 -0.85
N SER A 153 2.27 7.29 -1.28
CA SER A 153 0.87 7.71 -1.40
C SER A 153 0.29 8.12 -0.04
N TRP A 154 0.53 7.33 1.02
CA TRP A 154 0.18 7.66 2.41
C TRP A 154 0.89 8.93 2.88
N GLN A 155 2.21 9.01 2.68
CA GLN A 155 3.04 10.10 3.20
C GLN A 155 2.68 11.46 2.59
N ARG A 156 2.24 11.48 1.33
CA ARG A 156 1.82 12.71 0.63
C ARG A 156 0.37 13.09 0.88
N SER A 157 -0.53 12.10 0.92
CA SER A 157 -1.97 12.35 1.02
C SER A 157 -2.46 12.44 2.47
N GLY A 158 -1.82 11.73 3.40
CA GLY A 158 -2.33 11.51 4.76
C GLY A 158 -3.75 10.94 4.81
N SER A 159 -4.18 10.27 3.74
CA SER A 159 -5.45 9.56 3.64
C SER A 159 -5.13 8.09 3.37
N ILE A 160 -5.87 7.18 4.00
CA ILE A 160 -5.71 5.74 3.79
C ILE A 160 -6.29 5.30 2.45
N TRP A 161 -7.21 6.06 1.86
CA TRP A 161 -7.92 5.64 0.64
C TRP A 161 -7.02 5.54 -0.60
N PRO A 162 -6.11 6.50 -0.88
CA PRO A 162 -5.18 6.36 -2.01
C PRO A 162 -4.30 5.10 -1.98
N PRO A 163 -3.58 4.75 -0.90
CA PRO A 163 -2.84 3.49 -0.87
C PRO A 163 -3.75 2.25 -0.90
N VAL A 164 -4.93 2.28 -0.26
CA VAL A 164 -5.90 1.17 -0.33
C VAL A 164 -6.35 0.91 -1.76
N LEU A 165 -6.63 1.97 -2.54
CA LEU A 165 -7.01 1.82 -3.95
C LEU A 165 -5.89 1.22 -4.79
N ILE A 166 -4.64 1.68 -4.62
CA ILE A 166 -3.48 1.12 -5.35
C ILE A 166 -3.31 -0.37 -5.03
N HIS A 167 -3.33 -0.72 -3.75
CA HIS A 167 -3.19 -2.10 -3.30
C HIS A 167 -4.34 -2.97 -3.83
N TRP A 168 -5.58 -2.51 -3.67
CA TRP A 168 -6.76 -3.23 -4.14
C TRP A 168 -6.75 -3.48 -5.64
N LEU A 169 -6.47 -2.43 -6.45
CA LEU A 169 -6.35 -2.55 -7.90
C LEU A 169 -5.24 -3.54 -8.31
N THR A 170 -4.13 -3.57 -7.56
CA THR A 170 -3.04 -4.52 -7.79
C THR A 170 -3.51 -5.97 -7.55
N VAL A 171 -4.21 -6.22 -6.44
CA VAL A 171 -4.68 -7.57 -6.08
C VAL A 171 -5.73 -8.07 -7.06
N ILE A 172 -6.73 -7.26 -7.40
CA ILE A 172 -7.76 -7.67 -8.37
C ILE A 172 -7.20 -7.78 -9.79
N GLY A 173 -6.24 -6.92 -10.16
CA GLY A 173 -5.55 -6.99 -11.43
C GLY A 173 -4.79 -8.30 -11.57
N TRP A 174 -4.05 -8.68 -10.52
CA TRP A 174 -3.31 -9.93 -10.48
C TRP A 174 -4.24 -11.15 -10.47
N LYS A 175 -5.10 -11.28 -9.47
CA LYS A 175 -5.98 -12.45 -9.30
C LYS A 175 -7.04 -12.58 -10.39
N GLY A 176 -7.43 -11.48 -11.02
CA GLY A 176 -8.44 -11.46 -12.07
C GLY A 176 -7.89 -11.77 -13.46
N PHE A 177 -6.65 -11.37 -13.75
CA PHE A 177 -6.12 -11.37 -15.13
C PHE A 177 -4.73 -12.00 -15.30
N LEU A 178 -3.95 -12.16 -14.23
CA LEU A 178 -2.51 -12.49 -14.30
C LEU A 178 -2.12 -13.70 -13.42
N ALA A 179 -3.11 -14.42 -12.88
CA ALA A 179 -2.91 -15.61 -12.06
C ALA A 179 -3.30 -16.91 -12.81
N GLY A 180 -3.28 -16.86 -14.15
CA GLY A 180 -3.72 -17.91 -15.07
C GLY A 180 -2.89 -19.18 -15.05
#